data_AF-A0A8H7URV9-F1
#
_entry.id   AF-A0A8H7URV9-F1
#
_cell.length_a   1.000
_cell.length_b   1.000
_cell.length_c   1.000
_cell.angle_alpha   90.00
_cell.angle_beta   90.00
_cell.angle_gamma   90.00
#
_symmetry.space_group_name_H-M   'P 1'
#
loop_
_entity.id
_entity.type
_entity.pdbx_description
1 polymer ?
#
loop_
_entity_poly.entity_id
_entity_poly.type
_entity_poly.pdbx_seq_one_letter_code
_entity_poly.pdbx_strand_id
1 'polypeptide(L)'
;MRDGGMDGPKGAVRILASQFIPMTTSSVKKMLRKKGFKSRRKVRTNMVSRDNKKVCLAWAKAHRHYTVTGWRKWVFSDETRVNMWGSDSVSFYWSDKPGTIQPHQATTKVQNNGGGVMFWGCITADGPGHGKVILEGTINSEEYVKILDSSLLDTLDYYGKNASDIRFQQDKASPHKSDVTRDWFDQNGFSADEILDWPAQSSDLNPIEHVWYQLKQRLDNYMTKPTTKEELANRISVEWNKITQKECLRYIDSMPSRIEAVIKSNGGPTSF
;
A
#
# COMPACT_ATOMS: atom_id res chain seq x y z
N MET A 1 -11.64 20.58 -18.42
CA MET A 1 -11.57 19.65 -17.25
C MET A 1 -12.86 18.89 -16.98
N ARG A 2 -13.95 19.08 -17.75
CA ARG A 2 -15.21 18.34 -17.56
C ARG A 2 -15.33 17.07 -18.41
N ASP A 3 -14.55 16.93 -19.48
CA ASP A 3 -14.76 15.87 -20.50
C ASP A 3 -13.68 14.79 -20.54
N GLY A 4 -13.11 14.40 -19.40
CA GLY A 4 -12.25 13.20 -19.31
C GLY A 4 -10.87 13.26 -20.01
N GLY A 5 -10.58 14.25 -20.85
CA GLY A 5 -9.31 14.36 -21.59
C GLY A 5 -8.15 15.06 -20.87
N MET A 6 -8.34 15.57 -19.65
CA MET A 6 -7.29 16.30 -18.90
C MET A 6 -6.83 15.53 -17.66
N ASP A 7 -5.76 14.74 -17.80
CA ASP A 7 -5.05 14.05 -16.70
C ASP A 7 -4.20 15.02 -15.85
N GLY A 8 -4.87 16.03 -15.27
CA GLY A 8 -4.24 16.99 -14.36
C GLY A 8 -3.22 17.91 -15.03
N PRO A 9 -2.27 18.49 -14.26
CA PRO A 9 -1.38 19.55 -14.74
C PRO A 9 -0.44 19.09 -15.86
N LYS A 10 -0.04 17.81 -15.88
CA LYS A 10 0.78 17.26 -16.96
C LYS A 10 -0.03 17.08 -18.25
N GLY A 11 -1.27 16.58 -18.16
CA GLY A 11 -2.19 16.50 -19.30
C GLY A 11 -2.52 17.86 -19.89
N ALA A 12 -2.73 18.88 -19.04
CA ALA A 12 -2.95 20.25 -19.47
C ALA A 12 -1.73 20.84 -20.18
N VAL A 13 -0.50 20.60 -19.69
CA VAL A 13 0.73 20.99 -20.41
C VAL A 13 0.78 20.34 -21.79
N ARG A 14 0.45 19.03 -21.90
CA ARG A 14 0.46 18.31 -23.18
C ARG A 14 -0.52 18.90 -24.20
N ILE A 15 -1.73 19.26 -23.76
CA ILE A 15 -2.77 19.86 -24.63
C ILE A 15 -2.38 21.29 -25.03
N LEU A 16 -1.86 22.08 -24.10
CA LEU A 16 -1.40 23.43 -24.40
C LEU A 16 -0.21 23.41 -25.37
N ALA A 17 0.70 22.45 -25.23
CA ALA A 17 1.79 22.23 -26.19
C ALA A 17 1.27 21.87 -27.58
N SER A 18 0.21 21.04 -27.71
CA SER A 18 -0.43 20.76 -29.01
C SER A 18 -1.14 21.96 -29.63
N GLN A 19 -1.35 23.03 -28.86
CA GLN A 19 -1.88 24.32 -29.32
C GLN A 19 -0.77 25.39 -29.43
N PHE A 20 0.50 24.98 -29.42
CA PHE A 20 1.68 25.85 -29.46
C PHE A 20 1.76 26.88 -28.32
N ILE A 21 1.17 26.57 -27.15
CA ILE A 21 1.25 27.38 -25.94
C ILE A 21 2.26 26.73 -24.99
N PRO A 22 3.51 27.22 -24.92
CA PRO A 22 4.53 26.66 -24.04
C PRO A 22 4.22 27.01 -22.58
N MET A 23 4.02 25.99 -21.74
CA MET A 23 3.78 26.19 -20.32
C MET A 23 4.44 25.10 -19.48
N THR A 24 5.06 25.48 -18.37
CA THR A 24 5.63 24.52 -17.41
C THR A 24 4.54 23.95 -16.51
N THR A 25 4.73 22.73 -16.01
CA THR A 25 3.80 22.10 -15.07
C THR A 25 3.61 22.95 -13.80
N SER A 26 4.65 23.67 -13.36
CA SER A 26 4.59 24.60 -12.24
C SER A 26 3.66 25.78 -12.51
N SER A 27 3.68 26.34 -13.71
CA SER A 27 2.80 27.44 -14.13
C SER A 27 1.34 26.99 -14.19
N VAL A 28 1.08 25.80 -14.73
CA VAL A 28 -0.27 25.21 -14.72
C VAL A 28 -0.77 24.98 -13.29
N LYS A 29 0.07 24.44 -12.39
CA LYS A 29 -0.28 24.26 -10.97
C LYS A 29 -0.61 25.59 -10.29
N LYS A 30 0.18 26.65 -10.55
CA LYS A 30 -0.05 28.00 -10.01
C LYS A 30 -1.37 28.58 -10.50
N MET A 31 -1.67 28.41 -11.79
CA MET A 31 -2.94 28.84 -12.39
C MET A 31 -4.16 28.13 -11.77
N LEU A 32 -4.08 26.81 -11.60
CA LEU A 32 -5.15 26.01 -10.98
C LEU A 32 -5.42 26.45 -9.54
N ARG A 33 -4.36 26.68 -8.75
CA ARG A 33 -4.48 27.22 -7.39
C ARG A 33 -5.11 28.61 -7.37
N LYS A 34 -4.70 29.51 -8.28
CA LYS A 34 -5.28 30.86 -8.40
C LYS A 34 -6.76 30.82 -8.74
N LYS A 35 -7.21 29.82 -9.49
CA LYS A 35 -8.63 29.58 -9.81
C LYS A 35 -9.40 28.78 -8.73
N GLY A 36 -8.80 28.53 -7.57
CA GLY A 36 -9.44 27.85 -6.45
C GLY A 36 -9.46 26.32 -6.52
N PHE A 37 -8.85 25.71 -7.54
CA PHE A 37 -8.77 24.25 -7.64
C PHE A 37 -7.76 23.70 -6.63
N LYS A 38 -8.14 22.62 -5.94
CA LYS A 38 -7.26 21.88 -5.03
C LYS A 38 -6.92 20.51 -5.62
N SER A 39 -5.66 20.10 -5.49
CA SER A 39 -5.22 18.75 -5.83
C SER A 39 -5.78 17.78 -4.79
N ARG A 40 -6.54 16.77 -5.23
CA ARG A 40 -7.10 15.73 -4.37
C ARG A 40 -6.65 14.35 -4.86
N ARG A 41 -6.26 13.48 -3.94
CA ARG A 41 -5.92 12.08 -4.21
C ARG A 41 -7.19 11.37 -4.70
N LYS A 42 -7.14 10.66 -5.84
CA LYS A 42 -8.19 9.71 -6.19
C LYS A 42 -8.12 8.57 -5.18
N VAL A 43 -9.17 8.39 -4.39
CA VAL A 43 -9.26 7.29 -3.42
C VAL A 43 -9.71 6.04 -4.19
N ARG A 44 -8.86 5.03 -4.26
CA ARG A 44 -9.27 3.68 -4.69
C ARG A 44 -9.85 3.00 -3.46
N THR A 45 -11.17 3.03 -3.30
CA THR A 45 -11.82 2.29 -2.22
C THR A 45 -12.90 1.41 -2.81
N ASN A 46 -12.88 0.13 -2.44
CA ASN A 46 -14.05 -0.72 -2.60
C ASN A 46 -15.10 -0.23 -1.60
N MET A 47 -16.39 -0.24 -1.96
CA MET A 47 -17.43 0.04 -0.97
C MET A 47 -17.32 -0.99 0.17
N VAL A 48 -16.86 -0.54 1.34
CA VAL A 48 -16.75 -1.40 2.53
C VAL A 48 -18.16 -1.74 3.00
N SER A 49 -18.45 -3.04 3.15
CA SER A 49 -19.74 -3.50 3.63
C SER A 49 -20.04 -2.96 5.04
N ARG A 50 -21.32 -2.85 5.40
CA ARG A 50 -21.70 -2.37 6.75
C ARG A 50 -21.11 -3.27 7.85
N ASP A 51 -21.04 -4.57 7.61
CA ASP A 51 -20.52 -5.52 8.59
C ASP A 51 -19.00 -5.41 8.74
N ASN A 52 -18.27 -5.21 7.64
CA ASN A 52 -16.83 -4.95 7.70
C ASN A 52 -16.51 -3.66 8.47
N LYS A 53 -17.33 -2.61 8.31
CA LYS A 53 -17.17 -1.37 9.11
C LYS A 53 -17.35 -1.62 10.60
N LYS A 54 -18.34 -2.43 11.00
CA LYS A 54 -18.55 -2.79 12.42
C LYS A 54 -17.35 -3.54 12.99
N VAL A 55 -16.83 -4.53 12.25
CA VAL A 55 -15.64 -5.30 12.64
C VAL A 55 -14.41 -4.39 12.75
N CYS A 56 -14.18 -3.53 11.75
CA CYS A 56 -13.08 -2.57 11.74
C CYS A 56 -13.16 -1.59 12.92
N LEU A 57 -14.36 -1.06 13.21
CA LEU A 57 -14.59 -0.18 14.35
C LEU A 57 -14.35 -0.87 15.69
N ALA A 58 -14.85 -2.10 15.86
CA ALA A 58 -14.65 -2.86 17.09
C ALA A 58 -13.16 -3.13 17.32
N TRP A 59 -12.44 -3.55 16.26
CA TRP A 59 -11.00 -3.76 16.30
C TRP A 59 -10.25 -2.47 16.67
N ALA A 60 -10.58 -1.35 16.01
CA ALA A 60 -9.95 -0.06 16.29
C ALA A 60 -10.20 0.40 17.73
N LYS A 61 -11.42 0.22 18.26
CA LYS A 61 -11.74 0.52 19.67
C LYS A 61 -10.96 -0.35 20.65
N ALA A 62 -10.81 -1.64 20.37
CA ALA A 62 -10.03 -2.55 21.20
C ALA A 62 -8.54 -2.17 21.27
N HIS A 63 -8.00 -1.60 20.18
CA HIS A 63 -6.59 -1.20 20.08
C HIS A 63 -6.36 0.30 20.33
N ARG A 64 -7.37 1.05 20.77
CA ARG A 64 -7.30 2.51 20.95
C ARG A 64 -6.20 2.96 21.92
N HIS A 65 -5.97 2.17 22.96
CA HIS A 65 -5.01 2.49 24.01
C HIS A 65 -3.64 1.81 23.79
N TYR A 66 -3.44 1.19 22.64
CA TYR A 66 -2.19 0.52 22.32
C TYR A 66 -1.07 1.55 22.09
N THR A 67 0.04 1.40 22.82
CA THR A 67 1.14 2.36 22.78
C THR A 67 1.93 2.25 21.48
N VAL A 68 2.64 3.32 21.11
CA VAL A 68 3.58 3.31 19.98
C VAL A 68 4.64 2.21 20.16
N THR A 69 5.16 2.03 21.37
CA THR A 69 6.11 0.95 21.68
C THR A 69 5.50 -0.45 21.51
N GLY A 70 4.20 -0.61 21.80
CA GLY A 70 3.45 -1.81 21.48
C GLY A 70 3.40 -2.05 19.98
N TRP A 71 3.03 -1.04 19.18
CA TRP A 71 2.98 -1.16 17.72
C TRP A 71 4.33 -1.48 17.07
N ARG A 72 5.44 -1.08 17.70
CA ARG A 72 6.80 -1.41 17.24
C ARG A 72 7.16 -2.89 17.37
N LYS A 73 6.41 -3.67 18.14
CA LYS A 73 6.54 -5.15 18.19
C LYS A 73 5.87 -5.85 17.02
N TRP A 74 5.13 -5.11 16.19
CA TRP A 74 4.42 -5.70 15.07
C TRP A 74 5.31 -5.79 13.83
N VAL A 75 5.16 -6.90 13.11
CA VAL A 75 5.62 -7.08 11.74
C VAL A 75 4.40 -6.94 10.85
N PHE A 76 4.37 -5.87 10.06
CA PHE A 76 3.29 -5.63 9.11
C PHE A 76 3.68 -6.20 7.76
N SER A 77 2.85 -7.08 7.20
CA SER A 77 3.10 -7.72 5.90
C SER A 77 1.92 -7.51 4.97
N ASP A 78 2.20 -7.54 3.67
CA ASP A 78 1.20 -7.46 2.62
C ASP A 78 1.82 -7.80 1.25
N GLU A 79 0.96 -8.00 0.26
CA GLU A 79 1.34 -8.09 -1.13
C GLU A 79 0.94 -6.86 -1.94
N THR A 80 1.83 -6.42 -2.84
CA THR A 80 1.51 -5.37 -3.80
C THR A 80 1.82 -5.80 -5.22
N ARG A 81 0.92 -5.45 -6.15
CA ARG A 81 1.21 -5.57 -7.57
C ARG A 81 1.95 -4.33 -8.05
N VAL A 82 3.04 -4.54 -8.79
CA VAL A 82 3.78 -3.50 -9.49
C VAL A 82 3.68 -3.74 -10.99
N ASN A 83 3.16 -2.77 -11.73
CA ASN A 83 2.95 -2.86 -13.17
C ASN A 83 4.19 -2.36 -13.92
N MET A 84 4.57 -3.06 -14.99
CA MET A 84 5.61 -2.62 -15.92
C MET A 84 5.11 -1.44 -16.78
N TRP A 85 3.86 -1.56 -17.25
CA TRP A 85 3.21 -0.58 -18.11
C TRP A 85 1.96 0.01 -17.43
N GLY A 86 1.87 1.34 -17.43
CA GLY A 86 0.86 2.09 -16.68
C GLY A 86 1.41 2.64 -15.35
N SER A 87 0.89 3.78 -14.92
CA SER A 87 1.34 4.40 -13.67
C SER A 87 0.65 3.72 -12.48
N ASP A 88 1.43 3.12 -11.59
CA ASP A 88 0.94 2.66 -10.27
C ASP A 88 0.75 3.82 -9.28
N SER A 89 1.23 5.01 -9.66
CA SER A 89 1.10 6.21 -8.85
C SER A 89 -0.35 6.62 -8.60
N VAL A 90 -0.53 7.25 -7.44
CA VAL A 90 -1.76 7.91 -7.05
C VAL A 90 -2.15 8.90 -8.15
N SER A 91 -3.26 8.62 -8.80
CA SER A 91 -3.89 9.55 -9.72
C SER A 91 -4.50 10.69 -8.90
N PHE A 92 -4.19 11.94 -9.25
CA PHE A 92 -4.78 13.12 -8.63
C PHE A 92 -5.82 13.70 -9.57
N TYR A 93 -6.93 14.20 -9.02
CA TYR A 93 -7.86 15.05 -9.74
C TYR A 93 -7.87 16.44 -9.11
N TRP A 94 -8.17 17.44 -9.94
CA TRP A 94 -8.33 18.82 -9.49
C TRP A 94 -9.81 19.15 -9.48
N SER A 95 -10.32 19.65 -8.36
CA SER A 95 -11.73 20.04 -8.19
C SER A 95 -11.87 21.33 -7.39
N ASP A 96 -12.91 22.08 -7.71
CA ASP A 96 -13.35 23.34 -7.10
C ASP A 96 -14.45 23.14 -6.03
N LYS A 97 -15.03 21.94 -5.88
CA LYS A 97 -16.08 21.64 -4.90
C LYS A 97 -15.72 20.45 -3.99
N PRO A 98 -16.01 20.48 -2.67
CA PRO A 98 -16.09 19.28 -1.85
C PRO A 98 -17.46 18.58 -2.07
N GLY A 99 -17.47 17.30 -2.47
CA GLY A 99 -18.71 16.56 -2.74
C GLY A 99 -18.48 15.17 -3.39
N THR A 100 -19.59 14.54 -3.83
CA THR A 100 -19.65 13.20 -4.43
C THR A 100 -18.73 13.04 -5.65
N ILE A 101 -17.92 11.97 -5.65
CA ILE A 101 -16.93 11.66 -6.68
C ILE A 101 -17.64 11.30 -8.00
N GLN A 102 -17.28 11.99 -9.09
CA GLN A 102 -17.77 11.73 -10.44
C GLN A 102 -16.99 10.59 -11.13
N PRO A 103 -17.55 9.86 -12.11
CA PRO A 103 -16.89 8.71 -12.74
C PRO A 103 -15.48 9.00 -13.32
N HIS A 104 -15.24 10.18 -13.89
CA HIS A 104 -13.92 10.61 -14.38
C HIS A 104 -12.93 10.98 -13.26
N GLN A 105 -13.44 11.20 -12.04
CA GLN A 105 -12.67 11.41 -10.81
C GLN A 105 -12.35 10.09 -10.11
N ALA A 106 -12.93 8.98 -10.56
CA ALA A 106 -12.45 7.63 -10.26
C ALA A 106 -11.41 7.20 -11.33
N THR A 107 -10.67 6.14 -11.05
CA THR A 107 -9.84 5.45 -12.06
C THR A 107 -10.46 4.08 -12.25
N THR A 108 -10.79 3.70 -13.48
CA THR A 108 -11.16 2.32 -13.81
C THR A 108 -9.96 1.40 -13.62
N LYS A 109 -10.20 0.17 -13.15
CA LYS A 109 -9.17 -0.88 -13.11
C LYS A 109 -8.70 -1.07 -14.55
N VAL A 110 -7.43 -0.76 -14.83
CA VAL A 110 -6.81 -1.16 -16.10
C VAL A 110 -6.82 -2.69 -16.10
N GLN A 111 -7.47 -3.29 -17.10
CA GLN A 111 -7.52 -4.73 -17.26
C GLN A 111 -6.10 -5.31 -17.45
N ASN A 112 -5.97 -6.57 -17.03
CA ASN A 112 -4.79 -7.39 -16.78
C ASN A 112 -3.74 -7.59 -17.91
N ASN A 113 -3.65 -6.75 -18.94
CA ASN A 113 -2.81 -7.03 -20.11
C ASN A 113 -1.43 -6.34 -20.12
N GLY A 114 -1.06 -5.63 -19.06
CA GLY A 114 0.08 -4.71 -19.08
C GLY A 114 1.42 -5.24 -18.55
N GLY A 115 1.59 -6.55 -18.27
CA GLY A 115 2.84 -7.09 -17.71
C GLY A 115 3.19 -6.51 -16.33
N GLY A 116 3.19 -7.31 -15.26
CA GLY A 116 3.52 -6.81 -13.92
C GLY A 116 3.94 -7.98 -13.04
N VAL A 117 4.55 -7.65 -11.91
CA VAL A 117 5.01 -8.63 -10.92
C VAL A 117 4.28 -8.40 -9.60
N MET A 118 4.09 -9.48 -8.85
CA MET A 118 3.65 -9.39 -7.47
C MET A 118 4.89 -9.26 -6.58
N PHE A 119 4.77 -8.51 -5.50
CA PHE A 119 5.82 -8.35 -4.52
C PHE A 119 5.22 -8.54 -3.13
N TRP A 120 5.76 -9.49 -2.38
CA TRP A 120 5.51 -9.64 -0.96
C TRP A 120 6.62 -8.95 -0.18
N GLY A 121 6.26 -8.30 0.92
CA GLY A 121 7.25 -7.84 1.87
C GLY A 121 6.63 -7.53 3.23
N CYS A 122 7.49 -7.31 4.21
CA CYS A 122 7.08 -6.90 5.54
C CYS A 122 7.93 -5.73 6.05
N ILE A 123 7.41 -4.98 7.02
CA ILE A 123 8.15 -3.92 7.73
C ILE A 123 8.11 -4.16 9.22
N THR A 124 9.22 -3.84 9.87
CA THR A 124 9.40 -3.90 11.32
C THR A 124 9.83 -2.54 11.85
N ALA A 125 9.91 -2.38 13.17
CA ALA A 125 10.50 -1.19 13.78
C ALA A 125 12.01 -1.04 13.53
N ASP A 126 12.66 -2.11 13.06
CA ASP A 126 14.10 -2.15 12.78
C ASP A 126 14.44 -1.90 11.31
N GLY A 127 13.48 -2.08 10.40
CA GLY A 127 13.66 -1.77 8.98
C GLY A 127 12.71 -2.54 8.06
N PRO A 128 12.94 -2.49 6.73
CA PRO A 128 12.25 -3.37 5.80
C PRO A 128 12.71 -4.81 6.04
N GLY A 129 11.78 -5.76 5.99
CA GLY A 129 12.13 -7.19 5.97
C GLY A 129 12.64 -7.63 4.60
N HIS A 130 13.01 -8.90 4.49
CA HIS A 130 13.28 -9.55 3.22
C HIS A 130 12.01 -9.56 2.37
N GLY A 131 12.10 -9.05 1.16
CA GLY A 131 10.97 -9.01 0.21
C GLY A 131 11.12 -10.07 -0.88
N LYS A 132 9.99 -10.60 -1.36
CA LYS A 132 9.95 -11.62 -2.41
C LYS A 132 9.20 -11.10 -3.64
N VAL A 133 9.90 -11.04 -4.77
CA VAL A 133 9.26 -10.82 -6.08
C VAL A 133 8.75 -12.15 -6.63
N ILE A 134 7.51 -12.12 -7.13
CA ILE A 134 6.80 -13.26 -7.70
C ILE A 134 6.50 -12.89 -9.16
N LEU A 135 7.22 -13.53 -10.08
CA LEU A 135 7.22 -13.17 -11.49
C LEU A 135 5.93 -13.61 -12.21
N GLU A 136 5.36 -14.74 -11.80
CA GLU A 136 4.21 -15.36 -12.47
C GLU A 136 3.22 -15.97 -11.46
N GLY A 137 1.95 -15.98 -11.84
CA GLY A 137 0.89 -16.64 -11.08
C GLY A 137 0.26 -15.82 -9.95
N THR A 138 -0.64 -16.47 -9.24
CA THR A 138 -1.28 -16.02 -8.00
C THR A 138 -0.69 -16.81 -6.84
N ILE A 139 -0.55 -16.18 -5.68
CA ILE A 139 -0.06 -16.86 -4.48
C ILE A 139 -1.14 -17.81 -3.96
N ASN A 140 -0.84 -19.11 -3.95
CA ASN A 140 -1.63 -20.11 -3.23
C ASN A 140 -1.03 -20.35 -1.84
N SER A 141 -1.68 -21.17 -1.01
CA SER A 141 -1.24 -21.46 0.35
C SER A 141 0.19 -22.02 0.46
N GLU A 142 0.55 -22.95 -0.43
CA GLU A 142 1.89 -23.56 -0.45
C GLU A 142 2.97 -22.53 -0.79
N GLU A 143 2.70 -21.68 -1.78
CA GLU A 143 3.63 -20.63 -2.19
C GLU A 143 3.73 -19.54 -1.12
N TYR A 144 2.63 -19.23 -0.42
CA TYR A 144 2.63 -18.33 0.73
C TYR A 144 3.51 -18.88 1.86
N VAL A 145 3.40 -20.18 2.18
CA VAL A 145 4.23 -20.83 3.20
C VAL A 145 5.71 -20.76 2.83
N LYS A 146 6.09 -20.99 1.57
CA LYS A 146 7.49 -20.79 1.12
C LYS A 146 7.98 -19.35 1.30
N ILE A 147 7.10 -18.38 1.11
CA ILE A 147 7.42 -16.96 1.34
C ILE A 147 7.65 -16.71 2.83
N LEU A 148 6.82 -17.28 3.71
CA LEU A 148 7.02 -17.17 5.15
C LEU A 148 8.33 -17.84 5.59
N ASP A 149 8.57 -19.06 5.11
CA ASP A 149 9.74 -19.89 5.43
C ASP A 149 11.07 -19.23 5.05
N SER A 150 11.08 -18.52 3.92
CA SER A 150 12.25 -17.73 3.50
C SER A 150 12.17 -16.31 4.05
N SER A 151 11.25 -15.51 3.52
CA SER A 151 11.28 -14.05 3.68
C SER A 151 10.90 -13.59 5.09
N LEU A 152 9.92 -14.23 5.76
CA LEU A 152 9.59 -13.87 7.14
C LEU A 152 10.68 -14.37 8.11
N LEU A 153 11.07 -15.64 8.04
CA LEU A 153 12.08 -16.17 8.96
C LEU A 153 13.46 -15.50 8.77
N ASP A 154 13.90 -15.28 7.53
CA ASP A 154 15.14 -14.53 7.25
C ASP A 154 15.09 -13.11 7.84
N THR A 155 13.90 -12.47 7.81
CA THR A 155 13.71 -11.16 8.45
C THR A 155 13.86 -11.22 9.96
N LEU A 156 13.30 -12.25 10.59
CA LEU A 156 13.41 -12.41 12.03
C LEU A 156 14.86 -12.68 12.42
N ASP A 157 15.55 -13.58 11.72
CA ASP A 157 16.97 -13.87 11.95
C ASP A 157 17.85 -12.61 11.75
N TYR A 158 17.67 -11.88 10.64
CA TYR A 158 18.42 -10.67 10.34
C TYR A 158 18.32 -9.60 11.44
N TYR A 159 17.13 -9.44 12.03
CA TYR A 159 16.90 -8.49 13.12
C TYR A 159 17.06 -9.09 14.52
N GLY A 160 17.52 -10.34 14.64
CA GLY A 160 17.71 -11.04 15.91
C GLY A 160 16.43 -11.18 16.73
N LYS A 161 15.32 -11.52 16.07
CA LYS A 161 13.98 -11.70 16.67
C LYS A 161 13.54 -13.14 16.60
N ASN A 162 12.73 -13.56 17.56
CA ASN A 162 12.01 -14.83 17.53
C ASN A 162 10.52 -14.59 17.28
N ALA A 163 9.79 -15.65 16.95
CA ALA A 163 8.33 -15.60 16.79
C ALA A 163 7.64 -15.01 18.03
N SER A 164 8.11 -15.39 19.24
CA SER A 164 7.58 -14.92 20.52
C SER A 164 7.85 -13.43 20.82
N ASP A 165 8.78 -12.81 20.11
CA ASP A 165 9.13 -11.40 20.29
C ASP A 165 8.20 -10.46 19.50
N ILE A 166 7.43 -11.01 18.56
CA ILE A 166 6.68 -10.22 17.58
C ILE A 166 5.17 -10.45 17.62
N ARG A 167 4.44 -9.55 16.98
CA ARG A 167 3.07 -9.76 16.52
C ARG A 167 3.09 -9.74 15.00
N PHE A 168 2.59 -10.78 14.35
CA PHE A 168 2.56 -10.86 12.90
C PHE A 168 1.18 -10.44 12.38
N GLN A 169 1.18 -9.46 11.48
CA GLN A 169 -0.01 -9.03 10.77
C GLN A 169 0.00 -9.60 9.35
N GLN A 170 -1.10 -10.27 9.00
CA GLN A 170 -1.45 -10.67 7.64
C GLN A 170 -2.92 -10.30 7.37
N ASP A 171 -3.31 -10.21 6.10
CA ASP A 171 -4.69 -9.91 5.74
C ASP A 171 -5.60 -11.16 5.81
N LYS A 172 -6.85 -11.03 5.38
CA LYS A 172 -7.85 -12.11 5.42
C LYS A 172 -7.98 -12.89 4.11
N ALA A 173 -6.98 -12.86 3.23
CA ALA A 173 -6.97 -13.62 1.98
C ALA A 173 -7.05 -15.13 2.24
N SER A 174 -7.60 -15.87 1.27
CA SER A 174 -7.81 -17.32 1.40
C SER A 174 -6.53 -18.11 1.69
N PRO A 175 -5.37 -17.83 1.05
CA PRO A 175 -4.12 -18.53 1.37
C PRO A 175 -3.74 -18.39 2.84
N HIS A 176 -3.88 -17.19 3.42
CA HIS A 176 -3.46 -16.86 4.78
C HIS A 176 -4.27 -17.59 5.87
N LYS A 177 -5.46 -18.11 5.50
CA LYS A 177 -6.38 -18.82 6.39
C LYS A 177 -6.38 -20.33 6.19
N SER A 178 -5.57 -20.83 5.26
CA SER A 178 -5.52 -22.26 4.98
C SER A 178 -4.92 -23.05 6.14
N ASP A 179 -5.29 -24.32 6.24
CA ASP A 179 -4.76 -25.21 7.29
C ASP A 179 -3.24 -25.33 7.19
N VAL A 180 -2.68 -25.44 5.96
CA VAL A 180 -1.23 -25.46 5.72
C VAL A 180 -0.53 -24.22 6.29
N THR A 181 -1.11 -23.02 6.12
CA THR A 181 -0.54 -21.79 6.67
C THR A 181 -0.62 -21.75 8.19
N ARG A 182 -1.74 -22.19 8.78
CA ARG A 182 -1.89 -22.26 10.24
C ARG A 182 -0.91 -23.26 10.85
N ASP A 183 -0.79 -24.44 10.25
CA ASP A 183 0.13 -25.49 10.68
C ASP A 183 1.59 -25.00 10.60
N TRP A 184 1.95 -24.24 9.56
CA TRP A 184 3.28 -23.65 9.46
C TRP A 184 3.57 -22.67 10.61
N PHE A 185 2.61 -21.81 10.96
CA PHE A 185 2.77 -20.88 12.08
C PHE A 185 2.97 -21.62 13.41
N ASP A 186 2.14 -22.63 13.67
CA ASP A 186 2.22 -23.45 14.89
C ASP A 186 3.57 -24.18 14.98
N GLN A 187 4.06 -24.73 13.87
CA GLN A 187 5.35 -25.42 13.80
C GLN A 187 6.56 -24.50 13.97
N ASN A 188 6.42 -23.21 13.61
CA ASN A 188 7.49 -22.21 13.70
C ASN A 188 7.39 -21.35 14.98
N GLY A 189 6.59 -21.78 15.96
CA GLY A 189 6.55 -21.15 17.28
C GLY A 189 5.77 -19.85 17.35
N PHE A 190 4.93 -19.55 16.35
CA PHE A 190 3.98 -18.45 16.41
C PHE A 190 2.71 -18.92 17.11
N SER A 191 2.33 -18.24 18.18
CA SER A 191 1.05 -18.49 18.86
C SER A 191 -0.13 -17.85 18.13
N ALA A 192 -1.33 -18.40 18.32
CA ALA A 192 -2.55 -17.81 17.80
C ALA A 192 -2.78 -16.36 18.27
N ASP A 193 -2.27 -15.99 19.45
CA ASP A 193 -2.33 -14.63 19.99
C ASP A 193 -1.34 -13.66 19.30
N GLU A 194 -0.35 -14.22 18.59
CA GLU A 194 0.64 -13.47 17.83
C GLU A 194 0.19 -13.17 16.41
N ILE A 195 -0.73 -13.97 15.87
CA ILE A 195 -1.32 -13.80 14.54
C ILE A 195 -2.69 -13.14 14.70
N LEU A 196 -2.70 -11.82 14.64
CA LEU A 196 -3.91 -11.07 15.00
C LEU A 196 -4.94 -11.04 13.89
N ASP A 197 -6.19 -11.12 14.31
CA ASP A 197 -7.38 -11.12 13.48
C ASP A 197 -7.60 -9.72 12.87
N TRP A 198 -6.87 -9.42 11.79
CA TRP A 198 -6.88 -8.09 11.17
C TRP A 198 -8.24 -7.78 10.54
N PRO A 199 -8.80 -6.56 10.70
CA PRO A 199 -10.10 -6.24 10.13
C PRO A 199 -10.04 -6.27 8.59
N ALA A 200 -10.99 -6.96 7.96
CA ALA A 200 -11.04 -7.07 6.51
C ALA A 200 -11.16 -5.69 5.84
N GLN A 201 -10.60 -5.53 4.64
CA GLN A 201 -10.67 -4.30 3.84
C GLN A 201 -10.15 -3.05 4.58
N SER A 202 -9.14 -3.22 5.45
CA SER A 202 -8.56 -2.14 6.25
C SER A 202 -7.15 -1.78 5.78
N SER A 203 -6.98 -1.54 4.47
CA SER A 203 -5.72 -1.04 3.90
C SER A 203 -5.23 0.22 4.63
N ASP A 204 -6.16 1.09 5.03
CA ASP A 204 -5.84 2.34 5.70
C ASP A 204 -5.19 2.13 7.09
N LEU A 205 -5.42 0.96 7.71
CA LEU A 205 -4.79 0.56 8.96
C LEU A 205 -3.41 -0.06 8.76
N ASN A 206 -3.10 -0.60 7.58
CA ASN A 206 -1.82 -1.27 7.34
C ASN A 206 -0.74 -0.23 6.97
N PRO A 207 0.27 0.03 7.82
CA PRO A 207 1.30 1.03 7.54
C PRO A 207 2.13 0.70 6.29
N ILE A 208 2.24 -0.58 5.90
CA ILE A 208 3.03 -0.99 4.72
C ILE A 208 2.45 -0.44 3.41
N GLU A 209 1.17 -0.11 3.36
CA GLU A 209 0.54 0.50 2.18
C GLU A 209 1.18 1.85 1.81
N HIS A 210 1.68 2.59 2.81
CA HIS A 210 2.43 3.81 2.55
C HIS A 210 3.84 3.53 2.04
N VAL A 211 4.43 2.41 2.47
CA VAL A 211 5.72 1.93 1.98
C VAL A 211 5.59 1.47 0.53
N TRP A 212 4.50 0.80 0.15
CA TRP A 212 4.15 0.50 -1.24
C TRP A 212 4.02 1.75 -2.09
N TYR A 213 3.29 2.75 -1.60
CA TYR A 213 3.19 4.03 -2.30
C TYR A 213 4.58 4.63 -2.54
N GLN A 214 5.43 4.67 -1.51
CA GLN A 214 6.77 5.20 -1.60
C GLN A 214 7.66 4.41 -2.58
N LEU A 215 7.63 3.08 -2.52
CA LEU A 215 8.35 2.18 -3.44
C LEU A 215 7.94 2.46 -4.89
N LYS A 216 6.64 2.51 -5.16
CA LYS A 216 6.09 2.81 -6.50
C LYS A 216 6.49 4.20 -6.99
N GLN A 217 6.53 5.20 -6.10
CA GLN A 217 7.02 6.53 -6.44
C GLN A 217 8.51 6.54 -6.80
N ARG A 218 9.35 5.76 -6.08
CA ARG A 218 10.78 5.61 -6.40
C ARG A 218 10.96 4.94 -7.77
N LEU A 219 10.21 3.88 -8.06
CA LEU A 219 10.21 3.19 -9.35
C LEU A 219 9.73 4.10 -10.50
N ASP A 220 8.70 4.92 -10.26
CA ASP A 220 8.20 5.89 -11.25
C ASP A 220 9.20 7.01 -11.58
N ASN A 221 10.19 7.26 -10.72
CA ASN A 221 11.25 8.26 -10.94
C ASN A 221 12.41 7.74 -11.80
N TYR A 222 12.44 6.46 -12.17
CA TYR A 222 13.43 5.95 -13.12
C TYR A 222 13.24 6.62 -14.48
N MET A 223 14.36 7.00 -15.12
CA MET A 223 14.35 7.66 -16.44
C MET A 223 13.78 6.76 -17.54
N THR A 224 14.01 5.45 -17.44
CA THR A 224 13.52 4.45 -18.39
C THR A 224 12.47 3.57 -17.73
N LYS A 225 11.53 3.02 -18.51
CA LYS A 225 10.62 1.98 -18.04
C LYS A 225 11.30 0.60 -18.14
N PRO A 226 10.99 -0.34 -17.24
CA PRO A 226 11.53 -1.70 -17.33
C PRO A 226 11.02 -2.37 -18.61
N THR A 227 11.92 -3.08 -19.28
CA THR A 227 11.64 -3.79 -20.54
C THR A 227 11.25 -5.24 -20.30
N THR A 228 11.72 -5.84 -19.20
CA THR A 228 11.39 -7.22 -18.79
C THR A 228 10.88 -7.27 -17.33
N LYS A 229 10.25 -8.39 -16.96
CA LYS A 229 9.79 -8.62 -15.57
C LYS A 229 10.99 -8.74 -14.62
N GLU A 230 12.09 -9.32 -15.09
CA GLU A 230 13.34 -9.50 -14.33
C GLU A 230 13.99 -8.15 -14.06
N GLU A 231 13.99 -7.25 -15.04
CA GLU A 231 14.46 -5.88 -14.86
C GLU A 231 13.60 -5.14 -13.82
N LEU A 232 12.27 -5.27 -13.90
CA LEU A 232 11.36 -4.71 -12.90
C LEU A 232 11.62 -5.31 -11.51
N ALA A 233 11.79 -6.64 -11.40
CA ALA A 233 12.09 -7.33 -10.16
C ALA A 233 13.38 -6.81 -9.53
N ASN A 234 14.45 -6.65 -10.32
CA ASN A 234 15.72 -6.10 -9.85
C ASN A 234 15.56 -4.66 -9.33
N ARG A 235 14.82 -3.81 -10.04
CA ARG A 235 14.55 -2.43 -9.59
C ARG A 235 13.75 -2.40 -8.29
N ILE A 236 12.74 -3.27 -8.15
CA ILE A 236 11.97 -3.42 -6.91
C ILE A 236 12.89 -3.79 -5.74
N SER A 237 13.71 -4.84 -5.91
CA SER A 237 14.63 -5.28 -4.86
C SER A 237 15.61 -4.18 -4.45
N VAL A 238 16.17 -3.44 -5.43
CA VAL A 238 17.09 -2.32 -5.15
C VAL A 238 16.39 -1.20 -4.38
N GLU A 239 15.20 -0.77 -4.80
CA GLU A 239 14.50 0.33 -4.14
C GLU A 239 13.89 -0.05 -2.79
N TRP A 240 13.48 -1.32 -2.63
CA TRP A 240 13.02 -1.88 -1.36
C TRP A 240 14.14 -1.88 -0.32
N ASN A 241 15.33 -2.35 -0.68
CA ASN A 241 16.49 -2.40 0.22
C ASN A 241 17.07 -1.02 0.56
N LYS A 242 16.63 0.05 -0.13
CA LYS A 242 16.93 1.45 0.23
C LYS A 242 15.94 2.03 1.24
N ILE A 243 14.88 1.33 1.59
CA ILE A 243 13.95 1.79 2.63
C ILE A 243 14.68 1.73 3.97
N THR A 244 14.62 2.83 4.70
CA THR A 244 15.34 2.97 5.97
C THR A 244 14.45 2.62 7.16
N GLN A 245 15.06 2.22 8.28
CA GLN A 245 14.39 2.08 9.57
C GLN A 245 13.52 3.29 9.92
N LYS A 246 14.05 4.50 9.69
CA LYS A 246 13.33 5.76 9.94
C LYS A 246 12.05 5.88 9.12
N GLU A 247 12.05 5.39 7.89
CA GLU A 247 10.87 5.38 7.03
C GLU A 247 9.83 4.35 7.51
N CYS A 248 10.26 3.16 7.91
CA CYS A 248 9.36 2.15 8.52
C CYS A 248 8.73 2.68 9.81
N LEU A 249 9.55 3.18 10.75
CA LEU A 249 9.10 3.74 12.03
C LEU A 249 8.13 4.89 11.83
N ARG A 250 8.35 5.77 10.85
CA ARG A 250 7.43 6.88 10.56
C ARG A 250 6.00 6.39 10.30
N TYR A 251 5.83 5.27 9.59
CA TYR A 251 4.52 4.72 9.30
C TYR A 251 3.97 3.87 10.44
N ILE A 252 4.82 3.10 11.13
CA ILE A 252 4.41 2.32 12.31
C ILE A 252 3.97 3.23 13.46
N ASP A 253 4.73 4.29 13.75
CA ASP A 253 4.42 5.26 14.80
C ASP A 253 3.14 6.07 14.50
N SER A 254 2.64 6.03 13.25
CA SER A 254 1.36 6.65 12.88
C SER A 254 0.14 5.82 13.28
N MET A 255 0.32 4.58 13.76
CA MET A 255 -0.78 3.66 14.11
C MET A 255 -1.83 4.28 15.05
N PRO A 256 -1.48 4.95 16.17
CA PRO A 256 -2.49 5.59 17.01
C PRO A 256 -3.37 6.60 16.26
N SER A 257 -2.79 7.36 15.32
CA SER A 257 -3.54 8.31 14.49
C SER A 257 -4.45 7.62 13.47
N ARG A 258 -4.01 6.48 12.91
CA ARG A 258 -4.84 5.64 12.02
C ARG A 258 -6.04 5.06 12.75
N ILE A 259 -5.83 4.54 13.95
CA ILE A 259 -6.88 4.01 14.83
C ILE A 259 -7.93 5.09 15.12
N GLU A 260 -7.50 6.28 15.57
CA GLU A 260 -8.43 7.39 15.85
C GLU A 260 -9.19 7.84 14.59
N ALA A 261 -8.56 7.85 13.42
CA ALA A 261 -9.23 8.16 12.16
C ALA A 261 -10.30 7.12 11.79
N VAL A 262 -10.04 5.83 12.01
CA VAL A 262 -11.02 4.75 11.79
C VAL A 262 -12.18 4.85 12.78
N ILE A 263 -11.90 5.19 14.05
CA ILE A 263 -12.96 5.41 15.05
C ILE A 263 -13.84 6.59 14.61
N LYS A 264 -13.22 7.71 14.18
CA LYS A 264 -13.93 8.90 13.69
C LYS A 264 -14.73 8.66 12.42
N SER A 265 -14.28 7.76 11.55
CA SER A 265 -15.01 7.35 10.34
C SER A 265 -16.07 6.27 10.61
N ASN A 266 -16.26 5.86 11.87
CA ASN A 266 -17.16 4.79 12.28
C ASN A 266 -16.86 3.47 11.56
N GLY A 267 -15.58 3.13 11.43
CA GLY A 267 -15.09 1.94 10.72
C GLY A 267 -15.01 2.09 9.20
N GLY A 268 -15.27 3.28 8.66
CA GLY A 268 -15.19 3.59 7.23
C GLY A 268 -13.78 3.95 6.75
N PRO A 269 -13.61 4.14 5.43
CA PRO A 269 -12.34 4.58 4.85
C PRO A 269 -11.86 5.91 5.44
N THR A 270 -10.54 6.06 5.52
CA THR A 270 -9.85 7.24 6.04
C THR A 270 -8.98 7.88 4.96
N SER A 271 -8.25 8.94 5.32
CA SER A 271 -7.34 9.63 4.40
C SER A 271 -5.91 9.08 4.41
N PHE A 272 -5.60 8.12 5.29
CA PHE A 272 -4.32 7.44 5.29
C PHE A 272 -4.17 6.66 3.98
#